data_AF-A0A4D5YF26-F1
#
_entry.id   AF-A0A4D5YF26-F1
#
_cell.length_a   1.000
_cell.length_b   1.000
_cell.length_c   1.000
_cell.angle_alpha   90.00
_cell.angle_beta   90.00
_cell.angle_gamma   90.00
#
_symmetry.space_group_name_H-M   'P 1'
#
loop_
_entity.id
_entity.type
_entity.pdbx_description
1 polymer ?
#
loop_
_entity_poly.entity_id
_entity_poly.type
_entity_poly.pdbx_seq_one_letter_code
_entity_poly.pdbx_strand_id
1 'polypeptide(L)' 'MSVPKKRTSASKKRIRKNIWKRKGYGTALKAFSLGKSLSTGNSKSFFVRKKNK' A
#
# COMPACT_ATOMS: atom_id res chain seq x y z
N MET A 1 -21.30 27.26 -6.89
CA MET A 1 -20.30 26.17 -6.98
C MET A 1 -19.84 26.02 -8.42
N SER A 2 -18.56 25.74 -8.67
CA SER A 2 -18.07 25.54 -10.04
C SER A 2 -18.45 24.14 -10.56
N VAL A 3 -18.96 24.08 -11.78
CA VAL A 3 -19.40 22.84 -12.45
C VAL A 3 -18.47 22.53 -13.61
N PRO A 4 -18.01 21.27 -13.79
CA PRO A 4 -17.13 20.92 -14.90
C PRO A 4 -17.86 21.07 -16.24
N LYS A 5 -17.32 21.90 -17.13
CA LYS A 5 -17.90 22.14 -18.46
C LYS A 5 -17.85 20.91 -19.37
N LYS A 6 -16.86 20.04 -19.19
CA LYS A 6 -16.64 18.81 -19.98
C LYS A 6 -16.17 17.68 -19.08
N ARG A 7 -16.51 16.44 -19.45
CA ARG A 7 -15.99 15.25 -18.77
C ARG A 7 -14.49 15.11 -18.99
N THR A 8 -13.82 14.51 -18.02
CA THR A 8 -12.40 14.19 -18.15
C THR A 8 -12.21 13.06 -19.17
N SER A 9 -11.15 13.16 -19.99
CA SER A 9 -10.80 12.11 -20.93
C SER A 9 -10.43 10.81 -20.20
N ALA A 10 -10.60 9.67 -20.87
CA ALA A 10 -10.29 8.36 -20.29
C ALA A 10 -8.84 8.27 -19.81
N SER A 11 -7.90 8.81 -20.59
CA SER A 11 -6.47 8.85 -20.24
C SER A 11 -6.22 9.65 -18.95
N LYS A 12 -6.74 10.90 -18.86
CA LYS A 12 -6.59 11.75 -17.67
C LYS A 12 -7.20 11.10 -16.42
N LYS A 13 -8.33 10.39 -16.56
CA LYS A 13 -8.93 9.62 -15.47
C LYS A 13 -8.03 8.48 -14.99
N ARG A 14 -7.43 7.71 -15.92
CA ARG A 14 -6.52 6.60 -15.59
C ARG A 14 -5.26 7.08 -14.88
N ILE A 15 -4.63 8.16 -15.34
CA ILE A 15 -3.43 8.73 -14.72
C ILE A 15 -3.69 9.08 -13.24
N ARG A 16 -4.79 9.77 -12.93
CA ARG A 16 -5.15 10.10 -11.54
C ARG A 16 -5.34 8.85 -10.68
N LYS A 17 -6.00 7.81 -11.21
CA LYS A 17 -6.15 6.53 -10.50
C LYS A 17 -4.81 5.84 -10.27
N ASN A 18 -3.89 5.88 -11.24
CA ASN A 18 -2.58 5.28 -11.10
C ASN A 18 -1.72 6.00 -10.04
N ILE A 19 -1.81 7.33 -9.94
CA ILE A 19 -1.14 8.08 -8.87
C ILE A 19 -1.64 7.62 -7.49
N TRP A 20 -2.96 7.43 -7.34
CA TRP A 20 -3.52 6.93 -6.09
C TRP A 20 -3.06 5.49 -5.79
N LYS A 21 -3.11 4.59 -6.77
CA LYS A 21 -2.63 3.19 -6.63
C LYS A 21 -1.14 3.09 -6.29
N ARG A 22 -0.30 3.96 -6.88
CA ARG A 22 1.15 3.97 -6.67
C ARG A 22 1.54 4.21 -5.21
N LYS A 23 0.70 4.92 -4.44
CA LYS A 23 0.95 5.15 -3.00
C LYS A 23 1.05 3.84 -2.19
N GLY A 24 0.34 2.78 -2.61
CA GLY A 24 0.40 1.48 -1.94
C GLY A 24 1.67 0.68 -2.20
N TYR A 25 2.47 1.06 -3.19
CA TYR A 25 3.71 0.33 -3.52
C TYR A 25 4.74 0.43 -2.39
N GLY A 26 4.95 1.64 -1.84
CA GLY A 26 5.91 1.85 -0.75
C GLY A 26 5.52 1.13 0.55
N THR A 27 4.22 1.04 0.84
CA THR A 27 3.73 0.27 1.99
C THR A 27 3.87 -1.23 1.77
N ALA A 28 3.62 -1.73 0.56
CA ALA A 28 3.80 -3.13 0.22
C ALA A 28 5.26 -3.58 0.36
N LEU A 29 6.23 -2.77 -0.09
CA LEU A 29 7.66 -3.08 0.07
C LEU A 29 8.07 -3.18 1.55
N LYS A 30 7.64 -2.21 2.38
CA LYS A 30 7.90 -2.22 3.81
C LYS A 30 7.26 -3.42 4.50
N ALA A 31 6.01 -3.73 4.17
CA ALA A 31 5.29 -4.88 4.71
C ALA A 31 5.96 -6.22 4.33
N PHE A 32 6.43 -6.36 3.08
CA PHE A 32 7.14 -7.55 2.64
C PHE A 32 8.45 -7.76 3.40
N SER A 33 9.28 -6.71 3.50
CA SER A 33 10.53 -6.75 4.28
C SER A 33 10.26 -7.13 5.75
N LEU A 34 9.24 -6.51 6.36
CA LEU A 34 8.84 -6.81 7.73
C LEU A 34 8.39 -8.27 7.90
N GLY A 35 7.55 -8.79 7.00
CA GLY A 35 7.10 -10.18 7.04
C GLY A 35 8.25 -11.18 6.98
N LYS A 36 9.25 -10.93 6.14
CA LYS A 36 10.45 -11.77 6.06
C LYS A 36 11.25 -11.73 7.36
N SER A 37 11.42 -10.55 7.96
CA SER A 37 12.11 -10.39 9.25
C SER A 37 11.40 -11.09 10.42
N LEU A 38 10.07 -11.09 10.41
CA LEU A 38 9.27 -11.81 11.42
C LEU A 38 9.31 -13.32 11.22
N SER A 39 9.32 -13.79 9.97
CA SER A 39 9.30 -15.24 9.66
C SER A 39 10.53 -16.00 10.14
N THR A 40 11.69 -15.34 10.27
CA THR A 40 12.92 -15.99 10.72
C THR A 40 12.99 -16.16 12.23
N GLY A 41 12.17 -15.45 13.02
CA GLY A 41 12.14 -15.54 14.49
C GLY A 41 13.40 -15.02 15.20
N ASN A 42 14.38 -14.49 14.46
CA ASN A 42 15.65 -14.00 14.99
C ASN A 42 15.55 -12.56 15.54
N SER A 43 14.52 -11.82 15.13
CA SER A 43 14.30 -10.43 15.52
C SER A 43 13.75 -10.36 16.95
N LYS A 44 14.57 -9.84 17.89
CA LYS A 44 14.18 -9.66 19.30
C LYS A 44 13.42 -8.35 19.58
N SER A 45 13.40 -7.42 18.61
CA SER A 45 12.77 -6.11 18.74
C SER A 45 11.27 -6.10 18.44
N PHE A 46 10.77 -7.07 17.67
CA PHE A 46 9.37 -7.18 17.30
C PHE A 46 8.70 -8.32 18.06
N PHE A 47 7.63 -8.00 18.81
CA PHE A 47 6.80 -8.99 19.49
C PHE A 47 5.53 -9.28 18.69
N VAL A 48 5.26 -10.55 18.41
CA VAL A 48 4.02 -11.00 17.77
C VAL A 48 3.34 -12.00 18.70
N ARG A 49 2.07 -11.76 19.05
CA ARG A 49 1.29 -12.69 19.87
C ARG A 49 1.08 -14.00 19.11
N LYS A 50 1.71 -15.09 19.56
CA LYS A 50 1.35 -16.44 19.10
C LYS A 50 0.02 -16.83 19.74
N LYS A 51 -0.98 -17.15 18.92
CA LYS A 51 -2.16 -17.88 19.40
C LYS A 51 -1.81 -19.35 19.38
N ASN A 52 -1.79 -19.97 20.56
CA ASN A 52 -1.71 -21.42 20.68
C ASN A 52 -3.03 -22.01 20.13
N LYS A 53 -2.93 -23.14 19.43
CA LYS A 53 -4.09 -23.89 18.96
C LYS A 53 -4.68 -24.70 20.12
#